data_AF-A0A849Z9H9-F1
#
_entry.id   AF-A0A849Z9H9-F1
#
_cell.length_a   1.000
_cell.length_b   1.000
_cell.length_c   1.000
_cell.angle_alpha   90.00
_cell.angle_beta   90.00
_cell.angle_gamma   90.00
#
_symmetry.space_group_name_H-M   'P 1'
#
loop_
_entity.id
_entity.type
_entity.pdbx_description
1 polymer ?
#
loop_
_entity_poly.entity_id
_entity_poly.type
_entity_poly.pdbx_seq_one_letter_code
_entity_poly.pdbx_strand_id
1 'polypeptide(L)'
;MHRAHLSILAVAMSSCASSAEPEPKTGPGEGGDANAQACSDKGPAGTPDMFKNPGGVKVDPPRTCDNRTYIRVYGSGKRTLVMAQDGKPRGCERAPLEGAPETECPEIFADAFGRDVTARLDNRGVKITGMGLGACGAPEGDFDKWNFSITVPDWAQADLAVTAVSEELHRWGAGHHFGVSVSAVPCADALVGGK
;
A
#
# COMPACT_ATOMS: atom_id res chain seq x y z
N MET A 1 18.93 -27.32 -49.09
CA MET A 1 20.31 -26.77 -49.17
C MET A 1 20.25 -25.28 -48.83
N HIS A 2 21.20 -24.80 -48.02
CA HIS A 2 21.42 -23.42 -47.53
C HIS A 2 20.55 -22.95 -46.36
N ARG A 3 21.04 -22.30 -45.29
CA ARG A 3 22.33 -22.24 -44.58
C ARG A 3 22.01 -21.47 -43.28
N ALA A 4 22.24 -22.04 -42.10
CA ALA A 4 22.03 -21.37 -40.82
C ALA A 4 23.22 -20.44 -40.49
N HIS A 5 22.95 -19.23 -39.99
CA HIS A 5 23.96 -18.34 -39.43
C HIS A 5 23.80 -18.29 -37.91
N LEU A 6 24.73 -18.94 -37.22
CA LEU A 6 25.01 -18.80 -35.80
C LEU A 6 25.93 -17.59 -35.62
N SER A 7 25.55 -16.63 -34.77
CA SER A 7 26.47 -15.59 -34.30
C SER A 7 26.84 -15.87 -32.85
N ILE A 8 28.11 -16.29 -32.67
CA ILE A 8 28.79 -16.44 -31.39
C ILE A 8 29.47 -15.10 -31.09
N LEU A 9 29.17 -14.49 -29.95
CA LEU A 9 29.91 -13.34 -29.43
C LEU A 9 30.64 -13.77 -28.16
N ALA A 10 31.96 -13.80 -28.26
CA ALA A 10 32.88 -14.19 -27.21
C ALA A 10 33.27 -13.00 -26.32
N VAL A 11 33.65 -13.38 -25.11
CA VAL A 11 33.93 -12.61 -23.90
C VAL A 11 35.16 -11.70 -24.01
N ALA A 12 35.11 -10.53 -23.38
CA ALA A 12 36.29 -9.79 -22.94
C ALA A 12 36.35 -9.77 -21.41
N MET A 13 37.29 -10.54 -20.83
CA MET A 13 37.67 -10.43 -19.43
C MET A 13 38.78 -9.37 -19.31
N SER A 14 38.55 -8.36 -18.48
CA SER A 14 39.57 -7.38 -18.08
C SER A 14 39.87 -7.56 -16.60
N SER A 15 41.09 -7.98 -16.30
CA SER A 15 41.59 -8.18 -14.94
C SER A 15 42.57 -7.06 -14.53
N CYS A 16 42.53 -6.77 -13.22
CA CYS A 16 43.54 -6.17 -12.35
C CYS A 16 43.70 -4.63 -12.34
N ALA A 17 43.24 -4.02 -11.24
CA ALA A 17 44.11 -3.19 -10.41
C ALA A 17 43.61 -3.20 -8.96
N SER A 18 44.42 -3.80 -8.09
CA SER A 18 44.33 -3.67 -6.64
C SER A 18 44.64 -2.22 -6.25
N SER A 19 43.73 -1.56 -5.55
CA SER A 19 43.97 -0.31 -4.85
C SER A 19 43.42 -0.45 -3.44
N ALA A 20 44.29 -0.20 -2.48
CA ALA A 20 44.03 -0.26 -1.06
C ALA A 20 42.80 0.57 -0.68
N GLU A 21 41.87 -0.05 0.05
CA GLU A 21 40.81 0.68 0.75
C GLU A 21 41.44 1.52 1.88
N PRO A 22 41.15 2.83 1.96
CA PRO A 22 41.37 3.57 3.17
C PRO A 22 40.30 3.16 4.21
N GLU A 23 40.73 2.87 5.43
CA GLU A 23 39.86 2.64 6.58
C GLU A 23 38.78 3.75 6.68
N PRO A 24 37.50 3.41 6.92
CA PRO A 24 36.50 4.42 7.16
C PRO A 24 36.79 5.07 8.50
N LYS A 25 37.23 6.34 8.46
CA LYS A 25 37.26 7.20 9.64
C LYS A 25 35.82 7.37 10.14
N THR A 26 35.50 6.68 11.23
CA THR A 26 34.31 6.92 12.05
C THR A 26 34.43 8.30 12.68
N GLY A 27 34.06 9.34 11.93
CA GLY A 27 33.75 10.65 12.49
C GLY A 27 32.36 10.62 13.11
N PRO A 28 32.13 11.27 14.26
CA PRO A 28 30.79 11.47 14.79
C PRO A 28 30.12 12.55 13.92
N GLY A 29 29.53 12.12 12.80
CA GLY A 29 28.67 12.97 12.00
C GLY A 29 27.39 13.21 12.77
N GLU A 30 27.18 14.47 13.16
CA GLU A 30 25.93 15.02 13.66
C GLU A 30 24.73 14.40 12.92
N GLY A 31 23.82 13.85 13.72
CA GLY A 31 22.65 13.12 13.24
C GLY A 31 21.86 13.97 12.26
N GLY A 32 21.90 13.58 10.99
CA GLY A 32 20.87 13.97 10.06
C GLY A 32 19.54 13.54 10.64
N ASP A 33 18.61 14.49 10.73
CA ASP A 33 17.23 14.30 11.14
C ASP A 33 16.59 13.18 10.32
N ALA A 34 16.73 11.95 10.80
CA ALA A 34 15.77 10.91 10.54
C ALA A 34 14.48 11.47 11.15
N ASN A 35 13.61 11.99 10.28
CA ASN A 35 12.29 12.51 10.62
C ASN A 35 11.50 11.35 11.25
N ALA A 36 11.74 11.13 12.54
CA ALA A 36 11.08 10.13 13.34
C ALA A 36 9.62 10.57 13.35
N GLN A 37 8.78 9.79 12.70
CA GLN A 37 7.33 10.02 12.68
C GLN A 37 6.87 10.05 14.14
N ALA A 38 6.77 11.25 14.71
CA ALA A 38 6.34 11.44 16.08
C ALA A 38 4.89 10.96 16.14
N CYS A 39 4.61 10.03 17.04
CA CYS A 39 3.23 9.71 17.35
C CYS A 39 2.52 10.99 17.83
N SER A 40 1.22 11.10 17.58
CA SER A 40 0.50 12.33 17.85
C SER A 40 -0.91 12.02 18.35
N ASP A 41 -1.23 12.55 19.53
CA ASP A 41 -2.60 12.58 20.05
C ASP A 41 -3.46 13.62 19.31
N LYS A 42 -2.82 14.48 18.52
CA LYS A 42 -3.48 15.38 17.57
C LYS A 42 -3.79 14.57 16.31
N GLY A 43 -4.93 14.86 15.67
CA GLY A 43 -5.41 14.18 14.46
C GLY A 43 -4.38 14.13 13.31
N PRO A 44 -4.74 13.52 12.16
CA PRO A 44 -3.80 13.34 11.06
C PRO A 44 -3.12 14.66 10.65
N ALA A 45 -1.89 14.57 10.15
CA ALA A 45 -1.18 15.73 9.64
C ALA A 45 -1.93 16.34 8.44
N GLY A 46 -1.89 17.67 8.31
CA GLY A 46 -2.60 18.40 7.28
C GLY A 46 -4.11 18.55 7.54
N THR A 47 -4.85 18.92 6.51
CA THR A 47 -6.31 19.11 6.58
C THR A 47 -7.02 18.42 5.40
N PRO A 48 -8.32 18.09 5.52
CA PRO A 48 -9.09 17.49 4.44
C PRO A 48 -9.05 18.27 3.12
N ASP A 49 -8.88 19.59 3.17
CA ASP A 49 -8.77 20.44 1.98
C ASP A 49 -7.54 20.12 1.12
N MET A 50 -6.55 19.38 1.63
CA MET A 50 -5.38 18.97 0.84
C MET A 50 -5.72 17.81 -0.11
N PHE A 51 -6.77 17.04 0.14
CA PHE A 51 -7.24 15.99 -0.77
C PHE A 51 -7.97 16.61 -1.96
N LYS A 52 -7.46 16.37 -3.17
CA LYS A 52 -8.00 16.96 -4.40
C LYS A 52 -8.53 15.94 -5.40
N ASN A 53 -8.12 14.68 -5.28
CA ASN A 53 -8.39 13.60 -6.23
C ASN A 53 -8.11 14.01 -7.70
N PRO A 54 -6.89 14.46 -8.03
CA PRO A 54 -6.58 15.03 -9.35
C PRO A 54 -6.72 14.02 -10.50
N GLY A 55 -6.61 12.72 -10.20
CA GLY A 55 -6.78 11.63 -11.16
C GLY A 55 -8.24 11.34 -11.53
N GLY A 56 -9.21 12.01 -10.89
CA GLY A 56 -10.63 11.78 -11.15
C GLY A 56 -11.09 10.38 -10.78
N VAL A 57 -10.43 9.74 -9.81
CA VAL A 57 -10.78 8.40 -9.34
C VAL A 57 -12.20 8.42 -8.78
N LYS A 58 -12.99 7.40 -9.10
CA LYS A 58 -14.34 7.28 -8.53
C LYS A 58 -14.24 7.00 -7.02
N VAL A 59 -14.62 8.00 -6.23
CA VAL A 59 -14.64 7.92 -4.76
C VAL A 59 -15.94 8.49 -4.20
N ASP A 60 -16.31 8.05 -3.01
CA ASP A 60 -17.29 8.79 -2.20
C ASP A 60 -16.66 10.06 -1.61
N PRO A 61 -17.47 11.06 -1.21
CA PRO A 61 -17.00 12.14 -0.36
C PRO A 61 -16.33 11.59 0.91
N PRO A 62 -15.19 12.14 1.36
CA PRO A 62 -14.54 11.73 2.60
C PRO A 62 -15.51 11.77 3.79
N ARG A 63 -15.58 10.69 4.57
CA ARG A 63 -16.46 10.56 5.74
C ARG A 63 -15.65 10.49 7.03
N THR A 64 -15.92 11.38 7.98
CA THR A 64 -15.25 11.41 9.29
C THR A 64 -16.00 10.57 10.33
N CYS A 65 -15.28 9.71 11.05
CA CYS A 65 -15.76 8.92 12.19
C CYS A 65 -14.69 8.84 13.27
N ASP A 66 -15.01 9.22 14.50
CA ASP A 66 -14.10 9.19 15.67
C ASP A 66 -12.72 9.80 15.38
N ASN A 67 -12.69 11.03 14.85
CA ASN A 67 -11.46 11.76 14.46
C ASN A 67 -10.60 11.11 13.37
N ARG A 68 -11.12 10.08 12.69
CA ARG A 68 -10.49 9.44 11.53
C ARG A 68 -11.35 9.70 10.31
N THR A 69 -10.75 9.75 9.14
CA THR A 69 -11.49 9.95 7.89
C THR A 69 -11.37 8.74 6.99
N TYR A 70 -12.46 8.37 6.32
CA TYR A 70 -12.55 7.29 5.37
C TYR A 70 -12.86 7.81 3.98
N ILE A 71 -12.11 7.34 2.99
CA ILE A 71 -12.34 7.62 1.57
C ILE A 71 -12.56 6.27 0.89
N ARG A 72 -13.77 6.05 0.35
CA ARG A 72 -14.11 4.82 -0.37
C ARG A 72 -13.66 4.94 -1.82
N VAL A 73 -12.80 4.04 -2.29
CA VAL A 73 -12.32 4.02 -3.68
C VAL A 73 -12.98 2.87 -4.43
N TYR A 74 -13.61 3.15 -5.57
CA TYR A 74 -14.36 2.15 -6.33
C TYR A 74 -13.56 1.58 -7.51
N GLY A 75 -13.62 0.26 -7.64
CA GLY A 75 -13.17 -0.45 -8.82
C GLY A 75 -14.26 -0.50 -9.90
N SER A 76 -13.88 -0.98 -11.09
CA SER A 76 -14.77 -1.14 -12.24
C SER A 76 -14.79 -2.56 -12.81
N GLY A 77 -14.07 -3.50 -12.19
CA GLY A 77 -14.03 -4.89 -12.61
C GLY A 77 -15.24 -5.69 -12.10
N LYS A 78 -15.12 -7.01 -12.06
CA LYS A 78 -16.19 -7.89 -11.55
C LYS A 78 -15.76 -8.84 -10.45
N ARG A 79 -14.46 -8.92 -10.14
CA ARG A 79 -13.97 -9.74 -9.03
C ARG A 79 -14.33 -9.10 -7.71
N THR A 80 -14.57 -9.94 -6.71
CA THR A 80 -15.03 -9.51 -5.40
C THR A 80 -13.89 -9.56 -4.39
N LEU A 81 -13.75 -8.52 -3.57
CA LEU A 81 -12.84 -8.55 -2.43
C LEU A 81 -13.53 -9.27 -1.28
N VAL A 82 -12.83 -10.21 -0.65
CA VAL A 82 -13.36 -11.01 0.45
C VAL A 82 -12.37 -11.05 1.62
N MET A 83 -12.92 -11.16 2.83
CA MET A 83 -12.15 -11.33 4.07
C MET A 83 -11.78 -12.80 4.29
N ALA A 84 -10.79 -13.04 5.14
CA ALA A 84 -10.43 -14.39 5.58
C ALA A 84 -11.63 -15.08 6.26
N GLN A 85 -11.73 -16.40 6.08
CA GLN A 85 -12.72 -17.23 6.74
C GLN A 85 -11.99 -18.23 7.64
N ASP A 86 -12.37 -18.28 8.92
CA ASP A 86 -11.75 -19.15 9.94
C ASP A 86 -10.21 -19.01 10.01
N GLY A 87 -9.72 -17.78 9.84
CA GLY A 87 -8.29 -17.46 9.86
C GLY A 87 -7.52 -17.92 8.60
N LYS A 88 -8.21 -18.37 7.55
CA LYS A 88 -7.59 -18.76 6.28
C LYS A 88 -7.93 -17.77 5.16
N PRO A 89 -6.97 -17.49 4.26
CA PRO A 89 -7.23 -16.72 3.04
C PRO A 89 -8.43 -17.29 2.29
N ARG A 90 -9.30 -16.39 1.84
CA ARG A 90 -10.40 -16.69 0.92
C ARG A 90 -10.16 -15.91 -0.36
N GLY A 91 -10.24 -16.57 -1.51
CA GLY A 91 -9.93 -15.98 -2.81
C GLY A 91 -8.43 -16.01 -3.16
N CYS A 92 -8.07 -15.37 -4.25
CA CYS A 92 -6.71 -15.36 -4.77
C CYS A 92 -5.79 -14.47 -3.93
N GLU A 93 -4.57 -14.96 -3.74
CA GLU A 93 -3.54 -14.24 -2.99
C GLU A 93 -2.51 -13.53 -3.88
N ARG A 94 -2.68 -13.63 -5.20
CA ARG A 94 -1.85 -12.98 -6.20
C ARG A 94 -2.74 -12.43 -7.29
N ALA A 95 -2.36 -11.27 -7.82
CA ALA A 95 -3.06 -10.67 -8.93
C ALA A 95 -3.07 -11.63 -10.14
N PRO A 96 -4.20 -11.77 -10.83
CA PRO A 96 -4.26 -12.49 -12.09
C PRO A 96 -3.31 -11.88 -13.11
N LEU A 97 -2.88 -12.68 -14.08
CA LEU A 97 -2.18 -12.16 -15.25
C LEU A 97 -3.08 -11.18 -16.00
N GLU A 98 -2.46 -10.22 -16.69
CA GLU A 98 -3.20 -9.28 -17.53
C GLU A 98 -4.03 -10.05 -18.58
N GLY A 99 -5.33 -9.74 -18.66
CA GLY A 99 -6.26 -10.42 -19.56
C GLY A 99 -6.77 -11.78 -19.06
N ALA A 100 -6.35 -12.26 -17.89
CA ALA A 100 -6.88 -13.50 -17.32
C ALA A 100 -8.40 -13.40 -17.09
N PRO A 101 -9.18 -14.44 -17.43
CA PRO A 101 -10.63 -14.42 -17.29
C PRO A 101 -11.04 -14.26 -15.83
N GLU A 102 -12.16 -13.57 -15.60
CA GLU A 102 -12.70 -13.32 -14.26
C GLU A 102 -13.01 -14.63 -13.51
N THR A 103 -13.34 -15.70 -14.24
CA THR A 103 -13.66 -17.02 -13.68
C THR A 103 -12.47 -17.75 -13.06
N GLU A 104 -11.24 -17.40 -13.43
CA GLU A 104 -10.04 -18.02 -12.85
C GLU A 104 -9.80 -17.56 -11.41
N CYS A 105 -10.20 -16.32 -11.13
CA CYS A 105 -10.01 -15.68 -9.86
C CYS A 105 -11.22 -14.79 -9.54
N PRO A 106 -12.39 -15.37 -9.22
CA PRO A 106 -13.61 -14.58 -9.00
C PRO A 106 -13.57 -13.80 -7.68
N GLU A 107 -12.88 -14.34 -6.68
CA GLU A 107 -12.71 -13.72 -5.37
C GLU A 107 -11.24 -13.39 -5.13
N ILE A 108 -10.98 -12.23 -4.53
CA ILE A 108 -9.66 -11.69 -4.22
C ILE A 108 -9.55 -11.58 -2.71
N PHE A 109 -8.47 -12.13 -2.14
CA PHE A 109 -8.24 -11.98 -0.72
C PHE A 109 -7.85 -10.52 -0.40
N ALA A 110 -8.63 -9.86 0.45
CA ALA A 110 -8.47 -8.44 0.74
C ALA A 110 -7.09 -8.08 1.31
N ASP A 111 -6.51 -8.94 2.15
CA ASP A 111 -5.17 -8.72 2.70
C ASP A 111 -4.10 -8.82 1.60
N ALA A 112 -4.25 -9.72 0.65
CA ALA A 112 -3.33 -9.85 -0.47
C ALA A 112 -3.38 -8.63 -1.38
N PHE A 113 -4.58 -8.15 -1.68
CA PHE A 113 -4.79 -6.90 -2.39
C PHE A 113 -4.15 -5.72 -1.64
N GLY A 114 -4.40 -5.59 -0.33
CA GLY A 114 -3.87 -4.51 0.47
C GLY A 114 -2.33 -4.54 0.63
N ARG A 115 -1.70 -5.73 0.63
CA ARG A 115 -0.23 -5.86 0.55
C ARG A 115 0.33 -5.27 -0.74
N ASP A 116 -0.32 -5.51 -1.87
CA ASP A 116 0.13 -4.97 -3.17
C ASP A 116 -0.06 -3.45 -3.24
N VAL A 117 -1.16 -2.92 -2.68
CA VAL A 117 -1.35 -1.48 -2.47
C VAL A 117 -0.23 -0.90 -1.60
N THR A 118 0.09 -1.57 -0.49
CA THR A 118 1.14 -1.15 0.44
C THR A 118 2.50 -1.10 -0.26
N ALA A 119 2.86 -2.13 -1.02
CA ALA A 119 4.11 -2.17 -1.78
C ALA A 119 4.17 -1.05 -2.84
N ARG A 120 3.05 -0.76 -3.52
CA ARG A 120 2.96 0.35 -4.46
C ARG A 120 3.15 1.70 -3.79
N LEU A 121 2.61 1.89 -2.58
CA LEU A 121 2.75 3.12 -1.81
C LEU A 121 4.18 3.31 -1.30
N ASP A 122 4.82 2.25 -0.80
CA ASP A 122 6.21 2.30 -0.36
C ASP A 122 7.15 2.66 -1.51
N ASN A 123 6.94 2.09 -2.71
CA ASN A 123 7.66 2.46 -3.94
C ASN A 123 7.47 3.93 -4.34
N ARG A 124 6.46 4.62 -3.81
CA ARG A 124 6.18 6.05 -4.01
C ARG A 124 6.65 6.92 -2.83
N GLY A 125 7.31 6.33 -1.84
CA GLY A 125 7.73 7.02 -0.62
C GLY A 125 6.59 7.35 0.34
N VAL A 126 5.41 6.74 0.18
CA VAL A 126 4.26 6.95 1.07
C VAL A 126 4.31 5.95 2.22
N LYS A 127 4.33 6.47 3.45
CA LYS A 127 4.32 5.67 4.67
C LYS A 127 2.88 5.38 5.09
N ILE A 128 2.51 4.11 5.15
CA ILE A 128 1.25 3.68 5.78
C ILE A 128 1.46 3.36 7.25
N THR A 129 0.40 3.49 8.05
CA THR A 129 0.42 3.20 9.50
C THR A 129 -0.35 1.93 9.85
N GLY A 130 -1.10 1.39 8.90
CA GLY A 130 -1.82 0.14 9.08
C GLY A 130 -2.63 -0.27 7.86
N MET A 131 -3.10 -1.50 7.90
CA MET A 131 -4.04 -2.09 6.96
C MET A 131 -5.02 -2.93 7.77
N GLY A 132 -6.32 -2.82 7.49
CA GLY A 132 -7.33 -3.53 8.27
C GLY A 132 -8.69 -2.84 8.25
N LEU A 133 -9.40 -2.96 9.36
CA LEU A 133 -10.66 -2.25 9.61
C LEU A 133 -10.47 -0.75 9.39
N GLY A 134 -11.22 -0.17 8.46
CA GLY A 134 -11.05 1.24 8.13
C GLY A 134 -11.71 2.18 9.13
N ALA A 135 -11.39 3.47 8.96
CA ALA A 135 -12.17 4.54 9.56
C ALA A 135 -13.65 4.32 9.19
N CYS A 136 -14.54 4.46 10.17
CA CYS A 136 -15.97 4.15 10.04
C CYS A 136 -16.33 2.66 9.79
N GLY A 137 -15.36 1.73 9.85
CA GLY A 137 -15.62 0.30 9.75
C GLY A 137 -16.28 -0.27 11.00
N ALA A 138 -17.09 -1.31 10.82
CA ALA A 138 -17.58 -2.14 11.89
C ALA A 138 -17.04 -3.58 11.72
N PRO A 139 -16.48 -4.21 12.77
CA PRO A 139 -15.95 -5.58 12.68
C PRO A 139 -17.07 -6.61 12.51
N GLU A 140 -18.29 -6.26 12.92
CA GLU A 140 -19.48 -7.07 12.74
C GLU A 140 -20.08 -6.82 11.35
N GLY A 141 -19.78 -7.69 10.38
CA GLY A 141 -20.33 -7.53 9.05
C GLY A 141 -19.61 -8.28 7.94
N ASP A 142 -20.12 -8.07 6.73
CA ASP A 142 -19.45 -8.41 5.49
C ASP A 142 -18.32 -7.41 5.18
N PHE A 143 -17.60 -7.66 4.09
CA PHE A 143 -16.49 -6.83 3.64
C PHE A 143 -16.88 -5.35 3.50
N ASP A 144 -18.08 -5.05 3.02
CA ASP A 144 -18.56 -3.68 2.79
C ASP A 144 -18.70 -2.89 4.10
N LYS A 145 -19.09 -3.56 5.21
CA LYS A 145 -19.18 -2.97 6.55
C LYS A 145 -17.83 -2.76 7.22
N TRP A 146 -16.85 -3.61 6.93
CA TRP A 146 -15.50 -3.48 7.47
C TRP A 146 -14.82 -2.20 7.00
N ASN A 147 -15.29 -1.60 5.89
CA ASN A 147 -14.62 -0.46 5.26
C ASN A 147 -13.12 -0.74 5.12
N PHE A 148 -12.77 -1.97 4.73
CA PHE A 148 -11.38 -2.44 4.78
C PHE A 148 -10.48 -1.49 3.98
N SER A 149 -9.36 -1.09 4.58
CA SER A 149 -8.56 0.03 4.10
C SER A 149 -7.09 -0.07 4.48
N ILE A 150 -6.27 0.73 3.80
CA ILE A 150 -4.97 1.16 4.30
C ILE A 150 -5.11 2.50 5.02
N THR A 151 -4.25 2.76 5.99
CA THR A 151 -4.24 4.01 6.76
C THR A 151 -3.00 4.82 6.44
N VAL A 152 -3.18 6.10 6.10
CA VAL A 152 -2.12 7.09 5.96
C VAL A 152 -2.19 8.13 7.09
N PRO A 153 -1.05 8.64 7.57
CA PRO A 153 -1.02 9.61 8.68
C PRO A 153 -1.22 11.06 8.25
N ASP A 154 -1.10 11.35 6.95
CA ASP A 154 -1.03 12.71 6.42
C ASP A 154 -1.99 12.89 5.24
N TRP A 155 -2.80 13.95 5.31
CA TRP A 155 -3.69 14.37 4.23
C TRP A 155 -2.97 14.65 2.91
N ALA A 156 -1.71 15.11 2.94
CA ALA A 156 -0.89 15.30 1.75
C ALA A 156 -0.64 13.99 0.97
N GLN A 157 -0.78 12.83 1.63
CA GLN A 157 -0.57 11.52 1.02
C GLN A 157 -1.87 10.88 0.52
N ALA A 158 -3.03 11.45 0.85
CA ALA A 158 -4.34 10.86 0.53
C ALA A 158 -4.58 10.71 -0.98
N ASP A 159 -4.16 11.68 -1.80
CA ASP A 159 -4.29 11.60 -3.27
C ASP A 159 -3.46 10.46 -3.87
N LEU A 160 -2.21 10.28 -3.40
CA LEU A 160 -1.35 9.19 -3.85
C LEU A 160 -1.88 7.82 -3.40
N ALA A 161 -2.41 7.74 -2.19
CA ALA A 161 -3.07 6.55 -1.65
C ALA A 161 -4.29 6.15 -2.46
N VAL A 162 -5.21 7.09 -2.73
CA VAL A 162 -6.41 6.85 -3.56
C VAL A 162 -6.02 6.41 -4.97
N THR A 163 -5.01 7.05 -5.56
CA THR A 163 -4.50 6.69 -6.89
C THR A 163 -3.93 5.27 -6.88
N ALA A 164 -3.10 4.91 -5.90
CA ALA A 164 -2.52 3.57 -5.80
C ALA A 164 -3.60 2.49 -5.61
N VAL A 165 -4.60 2.75 -4.76
CA VAL A 165 -5.74 1.84 -4.58
C VAL A 165 -6.50 1.67 -5.89
N SER A 166 -6.78 2.75 -6.62
CA SER A 166 -7.50 2.68 -7.89
C SER A 166 -6.75 1.86 -8.96
N GLU A 167 -5.45 2.08 -9.09
CA GLU A 167 -4.60 1.32 -10.01
C GLU A 167 -4.57 -0.17 -9.66
N GLU A 168 -4.53 -0.50 -8.37
CA GLU A 168 -4.58 -1.89 -7.92
C GLU A 168 -5.97 -2.51 -8.15
N LEU A 169 -7.05 -1.78 -7.87
CA LEU A 169 -8.41 -2.26 -8.18
C LEU A 169 -8.56 -2.57 -9.67
N HIS A 170 -7.97 -1.73 -10.52
CA HIS A 170 -7.91 -1.97 -11.96
C HIS A 170 -7.06 -3.19 -12.31
N ARG A 171 -5.81 -3.28 -11.81
CA ARG A 171 -4.88 -4.38 -12.09
C ARG A 171 -5.43 -5.74 -11.68
N TRP A 172 -6.09 -5.80 -10.52
CA TRP A 172 -6.74 -7.02 -10.05
C TRP A 172 -8.07 -7.29 -10.77
N GLY A 173 -8.67 -6.31 -11.43
CA GLY A 173 -10.02 -6.42 -12.00
C GLY A 173 -11.10 -6.52 -10.92
N ALA A 174 -10.91 -5.84 -9.80
CA ALA A 174 -11.86 -5.79 -8.70
C ALA A 174 -13.03 -4.82 -9.04
N GLY A 175 -14.26 -5.27 -8.81
CA GLY A 175 -15.48 -4.47 -8.99
C GLY A 175 -15.98 -3.78 -7.72
N HIS A 176 -15.50 -4.24 -6.57
CA HIS A 176 -15.85 -3.69 -5.26
C HIS A 176 -15.05 -2.42 -4.96
N HIS A 177 -15.11 -1.99 -3.70
CA HIS A 177 -14.36 -0.86 -3.19
C HIS A 177 -13.22 -1.30 -2.27
N PHE A 178 -12.25 -0.41 -2.09
CA PHE A 178 -11.25 -0.51 -1.03
C PHE A 178 -11.04 0.88 -0.45
N GLY A 179 -10.75 0.96 0.85
CA GLY A 179 -10.67 2.23 1.54
C GLY A 179 -9.27 2.83 1.63
N VAL A 180 -9.25 4.16 1.78
CA VAL A 180 -8.13 4.90 2.35
C VAL A 180 -8.61 5.56 3.63
N SER A 181 -7.99 5.22 4.75
CA SER A 181 -8.21 5.88 6.03
C SER A 181 -7.13 6.94 6.26
N VAL A 182 -7.52 8.10 6.78
CA VAL A 182 -6.60 9.17 7.19
C VAL A 182 -6.74 9.34 8.70
N SER A 183 -5.67 9.02 9.43
CA SER A 183 -5.65 8.99 10.91
C SER A 183 -4.25 9.24 11.42
N ALA A 184 -4.12 9.95 12.55
CA ALA A 184 -2.85 10.08 13.24
C ALA A 184 -2.24 8.72 13.60
N VAL A 185 -0.92 8.70 13.78
CA VAL A 185 -0.22 7.58 14.41
C VAL A 185 -0.54 7.63 15.90
N PRO A 186 -1.28 6.65 16.45
CA PRO A 186 -1.53 6.64 17.88
C PRO A 186 -0.20 6.53 18.62
N CYS A 187 -0.01 7.34 19.66
CA CYS A 187 1.07 7.09 20.59
C CYS A 187 0.79 5.75 21.28
N ALA A 188 1.69 4.79 21.07
CA ALA A 188 1.71 3.64 21.95
C ALA A 188 2.08 4.19 23.32
N ASP A 189 1.16 4.14 24.27
CA ASP A 189 1.54 4.22 25.68
C ASP A 189 2.60 3.14 25.87
N ALA A 190 3.80 3.52 26.30
CA ALA A 190 4.79 2.53 26.71
C ALA A 190 4.06 1.60 27.67
N LEU A 191 3.98 0.31 27.34
CA LEU A 191 3.48 -0.71 28.25
C LEU A 191 4.32 -0.57 29.51
N VAL A 192 3.77 0.10 30.53
CA VAL A 192 4.41 0.22 31.82
C VAL A 192 4.40 -1.19 32.38
N GLY A 193 5.50 -1.91 32.12
CA GLY A 193 5.81 -3.13 32.82
C GLY A 193 5.88 -2.81 34.31
N GLY A 194 4.88 -3.29 35.05
CA GLY A 194 4.83 -3.19 36.50
C GLY A 194 3.45 -3.64 36.97
N LYS A 195 3.27 -4.76 37.66
CA LYS A 195 4.18 -5.61 38.43
C LYS A 195 3.72 -7.06 38.37
#